data_AF-A0A9D1TVK2-F1
#
_entry.id   AF-A0A9D1TVK2-F1
#
_cell.length_a   1.000
_cell.length_b   1.000
_cell.length_c   1.000
_cell.angle_alpha   90.00
_cell.angle_beta   90.00
_cell.angle_gamma   90.00
#
_symmetry.space_group_name_H-M   'P 1'
#
loop_
_entity.id
_entity.type
_entity.pdbx_description
1 polymer ?
#
loop_
_entity_poly.entity_id
_entity_poly.type
_entity_poly.pdbx_seq_one_letter_code
_entity_poly.pdbx_strand_id
1 'polypeptide(L)'
;MRKIAEIKNDKRLRIVDSGFDGMACYINDKRYKAPREMAIIASWAGGWEHVSVSLRNRCPTWEEMCLVKDIFWRDDECAVQFHPPKNEYVNLHPYCLHLWKKIGEETDLPPKEFV
;
A
#
# COMPACT_ATOMS: atom_id res chain seq x y z
N MET A 1 5.48 -7.23 -6.23
CA MET A 1 4.57 -7.61 -5.14
C MET A 1 4.89 -9.04 -4.79
N ARG A 2 4.85 -9.38 -3.49
CA ARG A 2 4.96 -10.76 -3.00
C ARG A 2 3.88 -11.63 -3.63
N LYS A 3 4.05 -12.95 -3.61
CA LYS A 3 3.02 -13.84 -4.17
C LYS A 3 1.72 -13.64 -3.41
N ILE A 4 0.59 -13.61 -4.10
CA ILE A 4 -0.72 -13.39 -3.46
C ILE A 4 -0.99 -14.42 -2.36
N ALA A 5 -0.54 -15.67 -2.53
CA ALA A 5 -0.63 -16.69 -1.49
C ALA A 5 0.20 -16.36 -0.24
N GLU A 6 1.34 -15.69 -0.36
CA GLU A 6 2.16 -15.24 0.78
C GLU A 6 1.45 -14.11 1.52
N ILE A 7 0.95 -13.11 0.79
CA ILE A 7 0.19 -11.98 1.36
C ILE A 7 -1.05 -12.49 2.08
N LYS A 8 -1.78 -13.44 1.49
CA LYS A 8 -2.98 -14.04 2.09
C LYS A 8 -2.71 -14.78 3.40
N ASN A 9 -1.48 -15.26 3.59
CA ASN A 9 -1.06 -15.97 4.80
C ASN A 9 -0.35 -15.05 5.83
N ASP A 10 -0.16 -13.76 5.52
CA ASP A 10 0.48 -12.83 6.43
C ASP A 10 -0.44 -12.50 7.61
N LYS A 11 -0.03 -12.90 8.82
CA LYS A 11 -0.81 -12.72 10.06
C LYS A 11 -1.02 -11.26 10.44
N ARG A 12 -0.26 -10.34 9.86
CA ARG A 12 -0.42 -8.88 10.03
C ARG A 12 -1.66 -8.36 9.30
N LEU A 13 -2.29 -9.16 8.44
CA LEU A 13 -3.51 -8.78 7.73
C LEU A 13 -4.73 -9.51 8.28
N ARG A 14 -5.84 -8.79 8.36
CA ARG A 14 -7.20 -9.34 8.46
C ARG A 14 -7.90 -9.05 7.13
N ILE A 15 -8.01 -10.08 6.30
CA ILE A 15 -8.61 -9.98 4.97
C ILE A 15 -10.13 -9.96 5.11
N VAL A 16 -10.76 -9.00 4.45
CA VAL A 16 -12.22 -8.82 4.42
C VAL A 16 -12.79 -9.41 3.15
N ASP A 17 -12.15 -9.09 2.02
CA ASP A 17 -12.55 -9.58 0.71
C ASP A 17 -11.33 -9.71 -0.21
N SER A 18 -11.41 -10.60 -1.19
CA SER A 18 -10.37 -10.75 -2.22
C SER A 18 -10.99 -11.23 -3.53
N GLY A 19 -10.66 -10.54 -4.62
CA GLY A 19 -11.07 -10.87 -5.97
C GLY A 19 -9.92 -11.37 -6.83
N PHE A 20 -10.15 -11.34 -8.14
CA PHE A 20 -9.18 -11.75 -9.15
C PHE A 20 -7.96 -10.80 -9.20
N ASP A 21 -8.19 -9.50 -9.00
CA ASP A 21 -7.22 -8.42 -9.23
C ASP A 21 -7.03 -7.48 -8.03
N GLY A 22 -7.58 -7.83 -6.88
CA GLY A 22 -7.45 -7.01 -5.69
C GLY A 22 -7.92 -7.66 -4.40
N MET A 23 -7.66 -6.98 -3.29
CA MET A 23 -8.12 -7.36 -1.96
C MET A 23 -8.37 -6.16 -1.07
N ALA A 24 -9.31 -6.30 -0.15
CA ALA A 24 -9.56 -5.38 0.93
C ALA A 24 -9.20 -6.04 2.26
N CYS A 25 -8.41 -5.35 3.07
CA CYS A 25 -7.96 -5.85 4.36
C CYS A 25 -7.77 -4.73 5.39
N TYR A 26 -7.61 -5.12 6.64
CA TYR A 26 -7.19 -4.26 7.72
C TYR A 26 -5.87 -4.78 8.32
N ILE A 27 -5.07 -3.90 8.93
CA ILE A 27 -3.97 -4.36 9.79
C ILE A 27 -4.54 -5.10 11.01
N ASN A 28 -4.00 -6.27 11.28
CA ASN A 28 -4.27 -7.11 12.44
C ASN A 28 -3.28 -6.81 13.56
N ASP A 29 -3.43 -5.64 14.18
CA ASP A 29 -2.65 -5.24 15.35
C ASP A 29 -3.59 -4.63 16.39
N LYS A 30 -3.29 -4.87 17.68
CA LYS A 30 -4.11 -4.37 18.79
C LYS A 30 -4.21 -2.83 18.80
N ARG A 31 -3.25 -2.13 18.19
CA ARG A 31 -3.22 -0.67 18.02
C ARG A 31 -4.29 -0.17 17.05
N TYR A 32 -4.70 -0.98 16.06
CA TYR A 32 -5.64 -0.60 15.00
C TYR A 32 -6.97 -1.35 15.13
N LYS A 33 -7.70 -1.06 16.20
CA LYS A 33 -9.07 -1.55 16.42
C LYS A 33 -10.08 -0.44 16.19
N ALA A 34 -11.33 -0.83 15.92
CA ALA A 34 -12.43 0.12 15.74
C ALA A 34 -12.46 1.14 16.89
N PRO A 35 -12.59 2.46 16.62
CA PRO A 35 -12.83 3.09 15.30
C PRO A 35 -11.55 3.55 14.56
N ARG A 36 -10.37 3.09 14.98
CA ARG A 36 -9.04 3.49 14.47
C ARG A 36 -8.40 2.42 13.58
N GLU A 37 -9.22 1.67 12.87
CA GLU A 37 -8.73 0.65 11.96
C GLU A 37 -7.96 1.30 10.81
N MET A 38 -6.86 0.65 10.43
CA MET A 38 -6.10 1.01 9.23
C MET A 38 -6.61 0.14 8.09
N ALA A 39 -7.31 0.77 7.16
CA ALA A 39 -7.85 0.11 5.97
C ALA A 39 -6.80 0.07 4.87
N ILE A 40 -6.71 -1.07 4.20
CA ILE A 40 -5.80 -1.32 3.10
C ILE A 40 -6.59 -1.88 1.93
N ILE A 41 -6.39 -1.28 0.75
CA ILE A 41 -6.86 -1.83 -0.53
C ILE A 41 -5.61 -2.11 -1.35
N ALA A 42 -5.48 -3.34 -1.85
CA ALA A 42 -4.40 -3.72 -2.75
C ALA A 42 -4.98 -4.15 -4.11
N SER A 43 -4.29 -3.82 -5.19
CA SER A 43 -4.63 -4.22 -6.56
C SER A 43 -3.38 -4.57 -7.37
N TRP A 44 -3.54 -5.47 -8.34
CA TRP A 44 -2.48 -5.90 -9.26
C TRP A 44 -2.96 -5.92 -10.73
N ALA A 45 -3.85 -5.00 -11.09
CA ALA A 45 -4.36 -4.83 -12.45
C ALA A 45 -3.88 -3.51 -13.10
N GLY A 46 -4.26 -3.30 -14.36
CA GLY A 46 -3.98 -2.05 -15.08
C GLY A 46 -2.48 -1.79 -15.33
N GLY A 47 -1.63 -2.83 -15.23
CA GLY A 47 -0.18 -2.69 -15.38
C GLY A 47 0.55 -2.21 -14.13
N TRP A 48 -0.14 -2.14 -12.98
CA TRP A 48 0.43 -1.66 -11.73
C TRP A 48 0.15 -2.61 -10.57
N GLU A 49 1.12 -2.70 -9.68
CA GLU A 49 0.93 -3.13 -8.30
C GLU A 49 0.63 -1.89 -7.46
N HIS A 50 -0.48 -1.92 -6.73
CA HIS A 50 -1.00 -0.78 -6.00
C HIS A 50 -1.42 -1.19 -4.60
N VAL A 51 -1.09 -0.35 -3.62
CA VAL A 51 -1.64 -0.43 -2.27
C VAL A 51 -2.03 0.96 -1.80
N SER A 52 -3.27 1.15 -1.37
CA SER A 52 -3.74 2.35 -0.69
C SER A 52 -3.96 2.08 0.79
N VAL A 53 -3.51 2.99 1.65
CA VAL A 53 -3.62 2.90 3.11
C VAL A 53 -4.37 4.11 3.62
N SER A 54 -5.41 3.90 4.42
CA SER A 54 -6.19 4.99 4.99
C SER A 54 -6.54 4.75 6.46
N LEU A 55 -6.63 5.84 7.22
CA LEU A 55 -7.21 5.85 8.55
C LEU A 55 -8.25 6.96 8.65
N ARG A 56 -9.25 6.74 9.51
CA ARG A 56 -10.43 7.62 9.60
C ARG A 56 -10.12 9.08 9.96
N ASN A 57 -9.09 9.34 10.77
CA ASN A 57 -8.92 10.65 11.43
C ASN A 57 -7.51 11.24 11.32
N ARG A 58 -6.58 10.59 10.62
CA ARG A 58 -5.22 11.09 10.40
C ARG A 58 -4.56 10.39 9.23
N CYS A 59 -3.57 11.03 8.65
CA CYS A 59 -2.70 10.41 7.66
C CYS A 59 -1.95 9.20 8.26
N PRO A 60 -1.72 8.11 7.50
CA PRO A 60 -0.74 7.09 7.86
C PRO A 60 0.63 7.72 8.15
N THR A 61 1.34 7.20 9.14
CA THR A 61 2.73 7.62 9.41
C THR A 61 3.70 6.96 8.45
N TRP A 62 4.93 7.46 8.40
CA TRP A 62 5.99 6.84 7.63
C TRP A 62 6.22 5.37 8.01
N GLU A 63 6.28 5.06 9.31
CA GLU A 63 6.49 3.71 9.82
C GLU A 63 5.34 2.76 9.45
N GLU A 64 4.11 3.29 9.40
CA GLU A 64 2.94 2.53 8.96
C GLU A 64 3.00 2.22 7.46
N MET A 65 3.46 3.17 6.65
CA MET A 65 3.68 2.95 5.22
C MET A 65 4.81 1.95 4.98
N CYS A 66 5.90 2.00 5.75
CA CYS A 66 6.97 1.00 5.70
C CYS A 66 6.45 -0.40 6.07
N LEU A 67 5.68 -0.52 7.16
CA LEU A 67 5.05 -1.78 7.56
C LEU A 67 4.21 -2.37 6.41
N VAL A 68 3.41 -1.53 5.75
CA VAL A 68 2.59 -1.96 4.61
C VAL A 68 3.48 -2.35 3.42
N LYS A 69 4.52 -1.57 3.10
CA LYS A 69 5.48 -1.90 2.03
C LYS A 69 6.07 -3.29 2.25
N ASP A 70 6.45 -3.63 3.48
CA ASP A 70 7.05 -4.92 3.83
C ASP A 70 6.07 -6.10 3.75
N ILE A 71 4.76 -5.85 3.88
CA ILE A 71 3.72 -6.87 3.70
C ILE A 71 3.54 -7.20 2.21
N PHE A 72 3.49 -6.17 1.35
CA PHE A 72 3.07 -6.35 -0.04
C PHE A 72 4.25 -6.51 -1.00
N TRP A 73 5.43 -5.99 -0.69
CA TRP A 73 6.62 -6.08 -1.53
C TRP A 73 7.77 -6.73 -0.78
N ARG A 74 8.74 -7.24 -1.53
CA ARG A 74 10.00 -7.71 -0.96
C ARG A 74 10.94 -6.53 -0.65
N ASP A 75 11.98 -6.81 0.10
CA ASP A 75 12.94 -5.79 0.57
C ASP A 75 13.72 -5.18 -0.61
N ASP A 76 13.95 -5.98 -1.67
CA ASP A 76 14.62 -5.61 -2.93
C ASP A 76 13.70 -4.85 -3.91
N GLU A 77 12.39 -4.77 -3.65
CA GLU A 77 11.44 -4.11 -4.53
C GLU A 77 11.23 -2.64 -4.15
N CYS A 78 11.30 -1.76 -5.14
CA CYS A 78 10.99 -0.34 -5.00
C CYS A 78 9.48 -0.07 -5.21
N ALA A 79 8.85 0.60 -4.26
CA ALA A 79 7.51 1.15 -4.40
C ALA A 79 7.55 2.65 -4.14
N VAL A 80 6.76 3.43 -4.88
CA VAL A 80 6.80 4.90 -4.86
C VAL A 80 5.47 5.50 -4.46
N GLN A 81 5.54 6.68 -3.84
CA GLN A 81 4.39 7.55 -3.63
C GLN A 81 4.47 8.71 -4.62
N PHE A 82 3.48 8.83 -5.50
CA PHE A 82 3.43 9.91 -6.47
C PHE A 82 2.74 11.14 -5.87
N HIS A 83 3.31 12.31 -6.16
CA HIS A 83 2.63 13.59 -6.01
C HIS A 83 2.25 14.09 -7.40
N PRO A 84 1.10 13.67 -7.96
CA PRO A 84 0.68 14.10 -9.28
C PRO A 84 0.45 15.62 -9.33
N PRO A 85 0.42 16.21 -10.54
CA PRO A 85 -0.04 17.59 -10.74
C PRO A 85 -1.37 17.85 -10.04
N LYS A 86 -1.57 19.08 -9.54
CA LYS A 86 -2.71 19.38 -8.67
C LYS A 86 -4.07 19.09 -9.29
N ASN A 87 -4.19 19.30 -10.60
CA ASN A 87 -5.38 19.06 -11.40
C ASN A 87 -5.69 17.57 -11.63
N GLU A 88 -4.74 16.68 -11.37
CA GLU A 88 -4.89 15.23 -11.49
C GLU A 88 -5.17 14.55 -10.13
N TYR A 89 -5.18 15.30 -9.01
CA TYR A 89 -5.56 14.73 -7.71
C TYR A 89 -7.03 14.36 -7.70
N VAL A 90 -7.29 13.05 -7.66
CA VAL A 90 -8.61 12.49 -7.32
C VAL A 90 -8.59 12.13 -5.83
N ASN A 91 -8.94 13.08 -4.96
CA ASN A 91 -8.94 12.85 -3.51
C ASN A 91 -10.29 12.29 -3.04
N LEU A 92 -10.40 10.97 -3.00
CA LEU A 92 -11.60 10.28 -2.48
C LEU A 92 -11.60 10.17 -0.94
N HIS A 93 -10.44 10.28 -0.29
CA HIS A 93 -10.31 10.16 1.15
C HIS A 93 -9.11 10.99 1.65
N PRO A 94 -9.32 11.98 2.54
CA PRO A 94 -8.33 13.00 2.88
C PRO A 94 -7.08 12.47 3.59
N TYR A 95 -7.15 11.26 4.12
CA TYR A 95 -6.05 10.60 4.84
C TYR A 95 -5.65 9.28 4.19
N CYS A 96 -5.62 9.25 2.86
CA CYS A 96 -5.20 8.09 2.08
C CYS A 96 -3.83 8.34 1.46
N LEU A 97 -2.89 7.41 1.69
CA LEU A 97 -1.60 7.37 1.00
C LEU A 97 -1.54 6.14 0.11
N HIS A 98 -0.75 6.22 -0.96
CA HIS A 98 -0.71 5.20 -2.00
C HIS A 98 0.72 4.81 -2.34
N LEU A 99 0.99 3.52 -2.38
CA LEU A 99 2.21 2.93 -2.91
C LEU A 99 1.93 2.30 -4.27
N TRP A 100 2.83 2.55 -5.21
CA TRP A 100 2.73 2.07 -6.59
C TRP A 100 4.05 1.43 -7.03
N LYS A 101 3.93 0.39 -7.86
CA LYS A 101 5.05 -0.18 -8.62
C LYS A 101 4.54 -0.63 -9.99
N LYS A 102 5.25 -0.26 -11.06
CA LYS A 102 4.88 -0.67 -12.42
C LYS A 102 5.26 -2.14 -12.65
N ILE A 103 4.41 -2.88 -13.34
CA ILE A 103 4.64 -4.30 -13.61
C ILE A 103 5.55 -4.45 -14.82
N GLY A 104 6.62 -5.24 -14.67
CA GLY A 104 7.57 -5.53 -15.77
C GLY A 104 8.60 -4.44 -16.04
N GLU A 105 8.61 -3.36 -15.26
CA GLU A 105 9.57 -2.26 -15.37
C GLU A 105 10.24 -2.01 -14.01
N GLU A 106 11.54 -1.74 -14.03
CA GLU A 106 12.25 -1.28 -12.83
C GLU A 106 11.99 0.20 -12.61
N THR A 107 11.80 0.58 -11.34
CA THR A 107 11.62 1.98 -10.96
C THR A 107 12.97 2.67 -10.95
N ASP A 108 13.08 3.79 -11.67
CA ASP A 108 14.26 4.65 -11.58
C ASP A 108 14.47 5.15 -10.15
N LEU A 109 15.71 5.01 -9.67
CA LEU A 109 16.11 5.50 -8.36
C LEU A 109 16.94 6.78 -8.51
N PRO A 110 16.81 7.74 -7.60
CA PRO A 110 17.75 8.85 -7.54
C PRO A 110 19.18 8.34 -7.27
N PRO A 111 20.22 9.11 -7.62
CA PRO A 111 21.60 8.76 -7.29
C PRO A 111 21.74 8.51 -5.79
N LYS A 112 22.43 7.42 -5.42
CA LYS A 112 22.51 6.92 -4.03
C LYS A 112 23.17 7.93 -3.08
N GLU A 113 24.02 8.81 -3.59
CA GLU A 113 24.67 9.88 -2.85
C GLU A 113 23.70 10.96 -2.33
N PHE A 114 22.46 10.99 -2.81
CA PHE A 114 21.45 11.97 -2.42
C PHE A 114 20.30 11.39 -1.58
N VAL A 115 20.39 10.11 -1.17
CA VAL A 115 19.35 9.37 -0.46
C VAL A 115 19.76 9.07 0.97
#